data_AF-A0A6N7TVN9-F1
#
_entry.id   AF-A0A6N7TVN9-F1
#
_cell.length_a   1.000
_cell.length_b   1.000
_cell.length_c   1.000
_cell.angle_alpha   90.00
_cell.angle_beta   90.00
_cell.angle_gamma   90.00
#
_symmetry.space_group_name_H-M   'P 1'
#
loop_
_entity.id
_entity.type
_entity.pdbx_description
1 polymer ?
#
loop_
_entity_poly.entity_id
_entity_poly.type
_entity_poly.pdbx_seq_one_letter_code
_entity_poly.pdbx_strand_id
1 'polypeptide(L)'
;MSYTSEELDAMADRGELKPAPGTAVYRDPGAPALTDKDLMNIFAGRPREEERRPVNVELRVKVTPAMKEALKHIAREENLHNSSALVRSVLADFIQERAGKGRRLADSR
;
A
#
# COMPACT_ATOMS: atom_id res chain seq x y z
N MET A 1 1.84 -26.63 -1.57
CA MET A 1 2.19 -27.76 -0.69
C MET A 1 1.44 -27.55 0.61
N SER A 2 0.69 -28.54 1.09
CA SER A 2 -0.05 -28.47 2.36
C SER A 2 0.74 -29.27 3.39
N TYR A 3 1.08 -28.65 4.52
CA TYR A 3 1.69 -29.35 5.65
C TYR A 3 0.61 -30.05 6.47
N THR A 4 0.95 -31.18 7.07
CA THR A 4 0.12 -31.86 8.06
C THR A 4 0.27 -31.22 9.44
N SER A 5 -0.68 -31.43 10.35
CA SER A 5 -0.65 -30.84 11.70
C SER A 5 0.61 -31.23 12.47
N GLU A 6 1.04 -32.49 12.36
CA GLU A 6 2.21 -33.02 13.05
C GLU A 6 3.52 -32.38 12.56
N GLU A 7 3.59 -32.06 11.26
CA GLU A 7 4.74 -31.35 10.68
C GLU A 7 4.82 -29.91 11.19
N LEU A 8 3.67 -29.24 11.35
CA LEU A 8 3.61 -27.88 11.89
C LEU A 8 4.03 -27.82 13.35
N ASP A 9 3.61 -28.79 14.17
CA ASP A 9 3.98 -28.87 15.58
C ASP A 9 5.50 -29.09 15.72
N ALA A 10 6.07 -30.01 14.94
CA ALA A 10 7.50 -30.26 14.97
C ALA A 10 8.33 -29.05 14.49
N MET A 11 7.82 -28.26 13.54
CA MET A 11 8.45 -27.01 13.10
C MET A 11 8.36 -25.90 14.16
N ALA A 12 7.28 -25.86 14.95
CA ALA A 12 7.13 -24.94 16.07
C ALA A 12 8.18 -25.23 17.15
N ASP A 13 8.34 -26.50 17.54
CA ASP A 13 9.30 -26.92 18.58
C ASP A 13 10.75 -26.63 18.19
N ARG A 14 11.07 -26.68 16.89
CA ARG A 14 12.41 -26.33 16.36
C ARG A 14 12.61 -24.83 16.12
N GLY A 15 11.60 -24.00 16.33
CA GLY A 15 11.66 -22.56 16.08
C GLY A 15 11.77 -22.18 14.60
N GLU A 16 11.38 -23.09 13.70
CA GLU A 16 11.44 -22.90 12.24
C GLU A 16 10.25 -22.10 11.70
N LEU A 17 9.19 -21.96 12.50
CA LEU A 17 8.04 -21.12 12.19
C LEU A 17 8.44 -19.64 12.29
N LYS A 18 8.72 -19.04 11.14
CA LYS A 18 8.84 -17.59 11.02
C LYS A 18 7.43 -16.98 10.97
N PRO A 19 7.09 -16.02 11.83
CA PRO A 19 5.82 -15.32 11.74
C PRO A 19 5.72 -14.64 10.36
N ALA A 20 4.53 -14.67 9.76
CA ALA A 20 4.27 -13.90 8.56
C ALA A 20 4.56 -12.41 8.83
N PRO A 21 5.07 -11.64 7.85
CA PRO A 21 5.28 -10.20 8.01
C PRO A 21 4.00 -9.52 8.54
N GLY A 22 4.11 -8.78 9.65
CA GLY A 22 2.97 -8.15 10.33
C GLY A 22 2.29 -8.99 11.43
N THR A 23 2.72 -10.23 11.66
CA THR A 23 2.17 -11.13 12.70
C THR A 23 3.04 -11.27 13.95
N ALA A 24 3.96 -10.33 14.20
CA ALA A 24 4.72 -10.30 15.45
C ALA A 24 3.76 -10.06 16.64
N VAL A 25 3.25 -11.15 17.20
CA VAL A 25 2.19 -11.15 18.22
C VAL A 25 2.77 -11.04 19.64
N TYR A 26 4.04 -11.39 19.82
CA TYR A 26 4.75 -11.28 21.08
C TYR A 26 5.93 -10.33 20.89
N ARG A 27 5.99 -9.28 21.71
CA ARG A 27 7.18 -8.45 21.77
C ARG A 27 8.35 -9.29 22.31
N ASP A 28 9.58 -8.93 21.93
CA ASP A 28 10.80 -9.59 22.38
C ASP A 28 10.83 -9.83 23.90
N PRO A 29 11.59 -10.83 24.41
CA PRO A 29 11.63 -11.19 25.84
C PRO A 29 11.97 -10.06 26.83
N GLY A 30 12.46 -8.90 26.35
CA GLY A 30 12.79 -7.72 27.14
C GLY A 30 11.76 -6.57 27.04
N ALA A 31 10.62 -6.81 26.40
CA ALA A 31 9.64 -5.76 26.19
C ALA A 31 8.88 -5.39 27.47
N PRO A 32 8.52 -4.11 27.65
CA PRO A 32 7.76 -3.68 28.82
C PRO A 32 6.40 -4.38 28.87
N ALA A 33 5.94 -4.68 30.09
CA ALA A 33 4.65 -5.30 30.34
C ALA A 33 3.52 -4.51 29.66
N LEU A 34 2.52 -5.23 29.15
CA LEU A 34 1.33 -4.63 28.54
C LEU A 34 0.61 -3.75 29.55
N THR A 35 0.20 -2.56 29.11
CA THR A 35 -0.62 -1.67 29.94
C THR A 35 -2.11 -1.99 29.75
N ASP A 36 -2.95 -1.61 30.71
CA ASP A 36 -4.41 -1.81 30.62
C ASP A 36 -5.01 -1.16 29.36
N LYS A 37 -4.43 -0.04 28.91
CA LYS A 37 -4.82 0.62 27.67
C LYS A 37 -4.52 -0.25 26.43
N ASP A 38 -3.40 -0.96 26.43
CA ASP A 38 -3.01 -1.87 25.35
C ASP A 38 -3.98 -3.06 25.29
N LEU A 39 -4.34 -3.62 26.45
CA LEU A 39 -5.32 -4.70 26.56
C LEU A 39 -6.69 -4.26 26.02
N MET A 40 -7.17 -3.09 26.43
CA MET A 40 -8.46 -2.57 25.96
C MET A 40 -8.46 -2.28 24.45
N ASN A 41 -7.34 -1.84 23.88
CA ASN A 41 -7.22 -1.66 22.43
C ASN A 41 -7.26 -2.98 21.65
N ILE A 42 -6.70 -4.05 22.22
CA ILE A 42 -6.77 -5.41 21.64
C ILE A 42 -8.23 -5.91 21.61
N PHE A 43 -8.96 -5.76 22.71
CA PHE A 43 -10.37 -6.19 22.78
C PHE A 43 -11.34 -5.30 22.00
N ALA A 44 -11.02 -4.01 21.82
CA ALA A 44 -11.82 -3.07 21.04
C ALA A 44 -11.65 -3.19 19.51
N GLY A 45 -10.91 -4.20 19.03
CA GLY A 45 -10.74 -4.45 17.60
C GLY A 45 -9.93 -3.37 16.87
N ARG A 46 -9.13 -2.56 17.58
CA ARG A 46 -8.16 -1.67 16.92
C ARG A 46 -6.96 -2.51 16.53
N PRO A 47 -6.71 -2.73 15.23
CA PRO A 47 -5.62 -3.59 14.81
C PRO A 47 -4.30 -2.92 15.19
N ARG A 48 -3.39 -3.76 15.72
CA ARG A 48 -1.96 -3.46 15.95
C ARG A 48 -1.39 -2.77 14.74
N GLU A 49 -0.47 -1.82 14.95
CA GLU A 49 0.35 -1.12 13.94
C GLU A 49 0.28 -1.80 12.56
N GLU A 50 -0.83 -1.56 11.85
CA GLU A 50 -0.93 -2.03 10.48
C GLU A 50 0.08 -1.16 9.76
N GLU A 51 1.03 -1.81 9.08
CA GLU A 51 1.81 -1.18 8.03
C GLU A 51 0.89 -0.18 7.35
N ARG A 52 1.21 1.11 7.44
CA ARG A 52 0.43 2.17 6.79
C ARG A 52 0.53 1.92 5.30
N ARG A 53 -0.33 1.03 4.79
CA ARG A 53 -0.48 0.85 3.37
C ARG A 53 -0.98 2.20 2.87
N PRO A 54 -0.32 2.80 1.88
CA PRO A 54 -0.84 4.02 1.29
C PRO A 54 -2.29 3.72 0.90
N VAL A 55 -3.22 4.53 1.40
CA VAL A 55 -4.62 4.42 1.03
C VAL A 55 -4.64 4.58 -0.49
N ASN A 56 -4.89 3.50 -1.21
CA ASN A 56 -5.05 3.56 -2.67
C ASN A 56 -6.32 4.36 -2.92
N VAL A 57 -6.19 5.68 -3.03
CA VAL A 57 -7.31 6.56 -3.32
C VAL A 57 -7.74 6.29 -4.76
N GLU A 58 -8.86 5.58 -4.91
CA GLU A 58 -9.46 5.36 -6.21
C GLU A 58 -10.21 6.61 -6.66
N LEU A 59 -9.75 7.22 -7.76
CA LEU A 59 -10.42 8.35 -8.39
C LEU A 59 -11.21 7.88 -9.61
N ARG A 60 -12.51 8.23 -9.65
CA ARG A 60 -13.34 8.02 -10.83
C ARG A 60 -13.30 9.24 -11.74
N VAL A 61 -12.74 9.09 -12.93
CA VAL A 61 -12.68 10.15 -13.94
C VAL A 61 -13.76 9.92 -14.99
N LYS A 62 -14.60 10.94 -15.22
CA LYS A 62 -15.59 10.92 -16.31
C LYS A 62 -14.93 11.45 -17.57
N VAL A 63 -15.02 10.69 -18.65
CA VAL A 63 -14.49 11.04 -19.97
C VAL A 63 -15.57 10.80 -21.02
N THR A 64 -15.51 11.53 -22.13
CA THR A 64 -16.43 11.30 -23.25
C THR A 64 -16.12 9.96 -23.94
N PRO A 65 -17.08 9.35 -24.65
CA PRO A 65 -16.84 8.09 -25.36
C PRO A 65 -15.70 8.17 -26.38
N ALA A 66 -15.63 9.25 -27.16
CA ALA A 66 -14.55 9.49 -28.13
C ALA A 66 -13.18 9.54 -27.44
N MET A 67 -13.09 10.22 -26.30
CA MET A 67 -11.84 10.31 -25.54
C MET A 67 -11.44 8.97 -24.91
N LYS A 68 -12.42 8.15 -24.50
CA LYS A 68 -12.17 6.81 -23.98
C LYS A 68 -11.49 5.91 -25.02
N GLU A 69 -11.95 5.94 -26.26
CA GLU A 69 -11.35 5.14 -27.34
C GLU A 69 -9.94 5.65 -27.71
N ALA A 70 -9.75 6.98 -27.78
CA ALA A 70 -8.43 7.56 -27.98
C ALA A 70 -7.43 7.15 -26.88
N LEU A 71 -7.84 7.21 -25.60
CA LEU A 71 -6.99 6.82 -24.47
C LEU A 71 -6.59 5.35 -24.50
N LYS A 72 -7.48 4.45 -24.97
CA LYS A 72 -7.15 3.03 -25.14
C LYS A 72 -6.13 2.82 -26.26
N HIS A 73 -6.26 3.56 -27.36
CA HIS A 73 -5.31 3.48 -28.47
C HIS A 73 -3.91 3.89 -28.02
N ILE A 74 -3.81 5.07 -27.41
CA ILE A 74 -2.53 5.62 -26.92
C ILE A 74 -1.93 4.69 -25.86
N ALA A 75 -2.73 4.16 -24.93
CA ALA A 75 -2.23 3.23 -23.93
C ALA A 75 -1.63 1.95 -24.55
N ARG A 76 -2.15 1.47 -25.69
CA ARG A 76 -1.57 0.33 -26.40
C ARG A 76 -0.26 0.70 -27.10
N GLU A 77 -0.21 1.87 -27.74
CA GLU A 77 1.00 2.37 -28.40
C GLU A 77 2.15 2.56 -27.41
N GLU A 78 1.86 3.02 -26.20
CA GLU A 78 2.83 3.20 -25.12
C GLU A 78 3.12 1.91 -24.31
N ASN A 79 2.59 0.75 -24.73
CA ASN A 79 2.72 -0.53 -24.01
C ASN A 79 2.26 -0.48 -22.53
N LEU A 80 1.25 0.34 -22.23
CA LEU A 80 0.66 0.44 -20.91
C LEU A 80 -0.44 -0.59 -20.72
N HIS A 81 -0.51 -1.18 -19.53
CA HIS A 81 -1.50 -2.22 -19.21
C HIS A 81 -2.97 -1.75 -19.29
N ASN A 82 -3.25 -0.46 -19.08
CA ASN A 82 -4.60 0.10 -19.20
C ASN A 82 -4.58 1.63 -19.37
N SER A 83 -5.71 2.18 -19.81
CA SER A 83 -5.90 3.63 -19.95
C SER A 83 -5.79 4.39 -18.61
N SER A 84 -6.05 3.74 -17.47
CA SER A 84 -5.87 4.37 -16.16
C SER A 84 -4.39 4.62 -15.83
N ALA A 85 -3.47 3.76 -16.30
CA ALA A 85 -2.04 3.95 -16.15
C ALA A 85 -1.58 5.19 -16.93
N LEU A 86 -2.06 5.35 -18.17
CA LEU A 86 -1.83 6.53 -18.99
C LEU A 86 -2.38 7.81 -18.33
N VAL A 87 -3.62 7.76 -17.82
CA VAL A 87 -4.20 8.93 -17.15
C VAL A 87 -3.37 9.33 -15.91
N ARG A 88 -2.86 8.35 -15.15
CA ARG A 88 -1.99 8.63 -13.99
C ARG A 88 -0.64 9.22 -14.38
N SER A 89 0.01 8.75 -15.44
CA SER A 89 1.30 9.32 -15.88
C SER A 89 1.14 10.77 -16.31
N VAL A 90 0.15 11.06 -17.16
CA VAL A 90 -0.14 12.42 -17.62
C VAL A 90 -0.49 13.35 -16.46
N LEU A 91 -1.28 12.88 -15.49
CA LEU A 91 -1.59 13.65 -14.28
C LEU A 91 -0.36 13.93 -13.43
N ALA A 92 0.54 12.94 -13.28
CA ALA A 92 1.78 13.12 -12.54
C ALA A 92 2.66 14.19 -13.19
N ASP A 93 2.85 14.12 -14.50
CA ASP A 93 3.64 15.09 -15.27
C ASP A 93 3.05 16.50 -15.15
N PHE A 94 1.73 16.62 -15.30
CA PHE A 94 1.04 17.90 -15.14
C PHE A 94 1.23 18.52 -13.75
N ILE A 95 1.13 17.71 -12.69
CA ILE A 95 1.34 18.16 -11.31
C ILE A 95 2.80 18.59 -11.11
N GLN A 96 3.77 17.82 -11.63
CA GLN A 96 5.19 18.14 -11.52
C GLN A 96 5.54 19.44 -12.25
N GLU A 97 5.05 19.63 -13.48
CA GLU A 97 5.26 20.88 -14.22
C GLU A 97 4.68 22.09 -13.48
N ARG A 98 3.48 21.95 -12.91
CA ARG A 98 2.81 23.02 -12.17
C ARG A 98 3.56 23.34 -10.87
N ALA A 99 4.02 22.32 -10.15
CA ALA A 99 4.83 22.49 -8.95
C ALA A 99 6.20 23.12 -9.25
N GLY A 100 6.83 22.72 -10.36
CA GLY A 100 8.10 23.28 -10.84
C GLY A 100 7.98 24.75 -11.25
N LYS A 101 6.91 25.13 -11.95
CA LYS A 101 6.62 26.55 -12.27
C LYS A 101 6.39 27.39 -11.01
N GLY A 102 5.69 26.83 -10.00
CA GLY A 102 5.47 27.51 -8.72
C GLY A 102 6.76 27.83 -7.96
N ARG A 103 7.74 26.92 -7.95
CA ARG A 103 9.05 27.17 -7.31
C ARG A 103 9.86 28.24 -8.01
N ARG A 104 9.91 28.23 -9.34
CA ARG A 104 10.66 29.25 -10.12
C ARG A 104 10.13 30.67 -9.91
N LEU A 105 8.83 30.82 -9.63
CA LEU A 105 8.21 32.10 -9.28
C LEU A 105 8.48 32.53 -7.82
N ALA A 106 8.74 31.59 -6.92
CA ALA A 106 9.06 31.86 -5.52
C ALA A 106 10.52 32.27 -5.31
N ASP A 107 11.45 31.68 -6.08
CA ASP A 107 12.90 32.00 -6.01
C ASP A 107 13.29 33.30 -6.75
N SER A 108 12.34 33.94 -7.44
CA SER A 108 12.57 35.19 -8.19
C SER A 108 12.04 36.45 -7.46
N ARG A 109 11.78 36.35 -6.15
CA ARG A 109 11.41 37.45 -5.24
C ARG A 109 12.45 37.59 -4.14
#